data_AF-A0A6B3IAN5-F1
#
_entry.id   AF-A0A6B3IAN5-F1
#
_cell.length_a   1.000
_cell.length_b   1.000
_cell.length_c   1.000
_cell.angle_alpha   90.00
_cell.angle_beta   90.00
_cell.angle_gamma   90.00
#
_symmetry.space_group_name_H-M   'P 1'
#
loop_
_entity.id
_entity.type
_entity.pdbx_description
1 polymer ?
#
loop_
_entity_poly.entity_id
_entity_poly.type
_entity_poly.pdbx_seq_one_letter_code
_entity_poly.pdbx_strand_id
1 'polypeptide(L)'
;EVTVRRDVRALEAEGLLDRRHGGAVLPGGFTRESGFPQKSHLSTAEKTAIADLAAGLVGEGEAIVVGAGTTTQELARRLARVPGLTVVTNSLLVAQALAHANRVEVVMTGGTLRGSNYALVGSGAEQSLQGLRVSRAFLSGSGLTAERGLSTSNMLSASVDRALVEAAAEVVV
;
A
#
# COMPACT_ATOMS: atom_id res chain seq x y z
N GLU A 1 23.38 14.31 -34.47
CA GLU A 1 22.12 14.38 -33.69
C GLU A 1 22.00 13.12 -32.83
N VAL A 2 21.52 13.25 -31.59
CA VAL A 2 21.81 12.43 -30.39
C VAL A 2 21.65 10.91 -30.58
N THR A 3 22.78 10.18 -30.52
CA THR A 3 22.91 8.72 -30.77
C THR A 3 22.00 7.85 -29.91
N VAL A 4 21.92 8.14 -28.60
CA VAL A 4 21.05 7.40 -27.67
C VAL A 4 19.57 7.46 -28.06
N ARG A 5 19.08 8.60 -28.58
CA ARG A 5 17.66 8.72 -29.01
C ARG A 5 17.38 7.89 -30.26
N ARG A 6 18.37 7.72 -31.14
CA ARG A 6 18.26 6.89 -32.33
C ARG A 6 18.26 5.41 -31.95
N ASP A 7 19.16 5.00 -31.07
CA ASP A 7 19.27 3.60 -30.62
C ASP A 7 18.00 3.18 -29.86
N VAL A 8 17.47 4.04 -28.99
CA VAL A 8 16.20 3.79 -28.29
C VAL A 8 15.02 3.71 -29.26
N ARG A 9 15.00 4.49 -30.35
CA ARG A 9 13.97 4.37 -31.41
C ARG A 9 14.10 3.08 -32.20
N ALA A 10 15.32 2.60 -32.45
CA ALA A 10 15.56 1.33 -33.12
C ALA A 10 15.08 0.15 -32.26
N LEU A 11 15.43 0.15 -30.97
CA LEU A 11 14.97 -0.85 -30.01
C LEU A 11 13.45 -0.84 -29.81
N GLU A 12 12.81 0.34 -29.85
CA GLU A 12 11.34 0.46 -29.84
C GLU A 12 10.71 -0.13 -31.11
N ALA A 13 11.29 0.14 -32.28
CA ALA A 13 10.82 -0.41 -33.55
C ALA A 13 10.98 -1.93 -33.64
N GLU A 14 12.00 -2.48 -32.97
CA GLU A 14 12.23 -3.92 -32.83
C GLU A 14 11.36 -4.56 -31.72
N GLY A 15 10.55 -3.77 -31.02
CA GLY A 15 9.69 -4.26 -29.94
C GLY A 15 10.48 -4.77 -28.74
N LEU A 16 11.68 -4.25 -28.49
CA LEU A 16 12.57 -4.61 -27.38
C LEU A 16 12.44 -3.65 -26.18
N LEU A 17 11.77 -2.51 -26.36
CA LEU A 17 11.39 -1.57 -25.30
C LEU A 17 10.16 -0.73 -25.71
N ASP A 18 9.47 -0.16 -24.72
CA ASP A 18 8.51 0.94 -24.87
C ASP A 18 9.12 2.24 -24.34
N ARG A 19 9.02 3.34 -25.08
CA ARG A 19 9.48 4.65 -24.58
C ARG A 19 8.48 5.30 -23.63
N ARG A 20 9.01 6.08 -22.70
CA ARG A 20 8.25 6.93 -21.77
C ARG A 20 8.80 8.36 -21.78
N HIS A 21 8.03 9.30 -21.24
CA HIS A 21 8.55 10.65 -21.02
C HIS A 21 9.71 10.56 -20.02
N GLY A 22 10.94 10.78 -20.49
CA GLY A 22 12.16 10.70 -19.68
C GLY A 22 12.83 9.31 -19.57
N GLY A 23 12.41 8.27 -20.30
CA GLY A 23 13.04 6.95 -20.20
C GLY A 23 12.54 5.88 -21.18
N ALA A 24 12.95 4.63 -20.97
CA ALA A 24 12.52 3.45 -21.73
C ALA A 24 12.30 2.26 -20.78
N VAL A 25 11.32 1.40 -21.07
CA VAL A 25 10.96 0.22 -20.28
C VAL A 25 10.86 -1.02 -21.17
N LEU A 26 10.97 -2.23 -20.63
CA LEU A 26 10.73 -3.43 -21.44
C LEU A 26 9.27 -3.46 -21.95
N PRO A 27 9.01 -3.95 -23.17
CA PRO A 27 7.68 -4.03 -23.74
C PRO A 27 6.84 -5.02 -22.93
N GLY A 28 5.59 -4.66 -22.68
CA GLY A 28 4.72 -5.39 -21.74
C GLY A 28 4.93 -4.99 -20.27
N GLY A 29 5.87 -4.08 -19.97
CA GLY A 29 6.09 -3.50 -18.64
C GLY A 29 4.96 -2.60 -18.13
N PHE A 30 3.96 -2.30 -18.96
CA PHE A 30 2.76 -1.52 -18.59
C PHE A 30 1.88 -2.17 -17.51
N THR A 31 2.09 -3.44 -17.18
CA THR A 31 1.20 -4.18 -16.25
C THR A 31 1.80 -4.41 -14.87
N ARG A 32 3.08 -4.07 -14.63
CA ARG A 32 3.67 -4.17 -13.30
C ARG A 32 3.60 -2.81 -12.61
N GLU A 33 2.64 -2.72 -11.69
CA GLU A 33 2.69 -1.78 -10.57
C GLU A 33 4.14 -1.66 -10.06
N SER A 34 4.65 -0.43 -9.92
CA SER A 34 6.01 -0.20 -9.44
C SER A 34 6.20 -0.95 -8.14
N GLY A 35 7.16 -1.87 -8.12
CA GLY A 35 7.36 -2.77 -6.99
C GLY A 35 7.70 -1.98 -5.73
N PHE A 36 7.45 -2.59 -4.57
CA PHE A 36 7.80 -2.01 -3.28
C PHE A 36 9.21 -1.37 -3.22
N PRO A 37 10.31 -2.00 -3.70
CA PRO A 37 11.65 -1.41 -3.60
C PRO A 37 11.79 -0.08 -4.35
N GLN A 38 11.07 0.09 -5.46
CA GLN A 38 11.06 1.36 -6.18
C GLN A 38 10.26 2.41 -5.42
N LYS A 39 9.09 2.04 -4.87
CA LYS A 39 8.24 2.98 -4.14
C LYS A 39 8.85 3.38 -2.79
N SER A 40 9.59 2.51 -2.10
CA SER A 40 10.08 2.77 -0.73
C SER A 40 11.04 3.96 -0.62
N HIS A 41 11.81 4.24 -1.68
CA HIS A 41 12.78 5.34 -1.71
C HIS A 41 12.24 6.63 -2.36
N LEU A 42 11.04 6.58 -2.94
CA LEU A 42 10.41 7.75 -3.55
C LEU A 42 9.60 8.53 -2.50
N SER A 43 9.69 9.86 -2.55
CA SER A 43 8.88 10.78 -1.72
C SER A 43 8.88 10.43 -0.23
N THR A 44 10.05 10.06 0.29
CA THR A 44 10.18 9.62 1.69
C THR A 44 9.79 10.74 2.65
N ALA A 45 10.20 11.97 2.40
CA ALA A 45 9.87 13.12 3.26
C ALA A 45 8.36 13.36 3.34
N GLU A 46 7.66 13.27 2.21
CA GLU A 46 6.21 13.44 2.14
C GLU A 46 5.49 12.30 2.86
N LYS A 47 5.95 11.05 2.71
CA LYS A 47 5.38 9.90 3.41
C LYS A 47 5.57 10.00 4.92
N THR A 48 6.75 10.45 5.35
CA THR A 48 7.04 10.73 6.76
C THR A 48 6.08 11.79 7.29
N ALA A 49 5.88 12.91 6.59
CA ALA A 49 4.96 13.96 7.00
C ALA A 49 3.50 13.49 7.08
N ILE A 50 3.03 12.72 6.09
CA ILE A 50 1.68 12.12 6.08
C ILE A 50 1.53 11.18 7.28
N ALA A 51 2.53 10.33 7.51
CA ALA A 51 2.53 9.37 8.60
C ALA A 51 2.52 10.03 9.99
N ASP A 52 3.25 11.13 10.16
CA ASP A 52 3.25 11.92 11.41
C ASP A 52 1.86 12.48 11.71
N LEU A 53 1.20 13.06 10.70
CA LEU A 53 -0.16 13.60 10.86
C LEU A 53 -1.17 12.48 11.14
N ALA A 54 -1.13 11.39 10.36
CA ALA A 54 -2.04 10.26 10.51
C ALA A 54 -1.89 9.56 11.86
N ALA A 55 -0.66 9.46 12.40
CA ALA A 55 -0.43 8.90 13.73
C ALA A 55 -1.10 9.72 14.85
N GLY A 56 -1.23 11.04 14.67
CA GLY A 56 -1.94 11.91 15.60
C GLY A 56 -3.46 11.69 15.66
N LEU A 57 -4.03 10.92 14.71
CA LEU A 57 -5.44 10.56 14.68
C LEU A 57 -5.75 9.28 15.48
N VAL A 58 -4.74 8.59 15.99
CA VAL A 58 -4.89 7.28 16.66
C VAL A 58 -4.71 7.43 18.16
N GLY A 59 -5.73 7.06 18.93
CA GLY A 59 -5.71 7.01 20.38
C GLY A 59 -5.12 5.71 20.96
N GLU A 60 -4.77 5.78 22.25
CA GLU A 60 -4.42 4.61 23.06
C GLU A 60 -5.62 3.65 23.18
N GLY A 61 -5.37 2.34 23.12
CA GLY A 61 -6.42 1.32 23.28
C GLY A 61 -7.35 1.15 22.08
N GLU A 62 -7.13 1.88 20.98
CA GLU A 62 -7.95 1.75 19.79
C GLU A 62 -7.69 0.43 19.03
N ALA A 63 -8.67 0.02 18.22
CA ALA A 63 -8.49 -0.98 17.17
C ALA A 63 -8.65 -0.30 15.81
N ILE A 64 -7.63 -0.41 14.95
CA ILE A 64 -7.59 0.22 13.63
C ILE A 64 -7.18 -0.78 12.55
N VAL A 65 -7.52 -0.46 11.31
CA VAL A 65 -7.01 -1.12 10.12
C VAL A 65 -5.89 -0.27 9.50
N VAL A 66 -4.81 -0.91 9.09
CA VAL A 66 -3.74 -0.30 8.30
C VAL A 66 -3.51 -1.15 7.05
N GLY A 67 -3.88 -0.62 5.88
CA GLY A 67 -3.75 -1.30 4.60
C GLY A 67 -2.32 -1.35 4.07
N ALA A 68 -2.14 -2.02 2.93
CA ALA A 68 -0.84 -2.14 2.29
C ALA A 68 -0.38 -0.84 1.59
N GLY A 69 0.93 -0.56 1.70
CA GLY A 69 1.55 0.59 1.05
C GLY A 69 2.83 1.05 1.72
N THR A 70 3.68 1.76 0.99
CA THR A 70 4.90 2.35 1.57
C THR A 70 4.57 3.50 2.51
N THR A 71 3.47 4.21 2.27
CA THR A 71 3.02 5.32 3.13
C THR A 71 2.43 4.79 4.43
N THR A 72 1.58 3.77 4.36
CA THR A 72 1.01 3.11 5.55
C THR A 72 2.04 2.33 6.35
N GLN A 73 3.10 1.82 5.71
CA GLN A 73 4.27 1.28 6.42
C GLN A 73 4.96 2.35 7.29
N GLU A 74 5.08 3.59 6.79
CA GLU A 74 5.70 4.68 7.52
C GLU A 74 4.83 5.14 8.70
N LEU A 75 3.50 5.07 8.55
CA LEU A 75 2.55 5.20 9.66
C LEU A 75 2.77 4.10 10.71
N ALA A 76 2.85 2.84 10.29
CA ALA A 76 3.04 1.71 11.19
C ALA A 76 4.27 1.87 12.11
N ARG A 77 5.37 2.44 11.60
CA ARG A 77 6.58 2.72 12.41
C ARG A 77 6.31 3.68 13.59
N ARG A 78 5.39 4.64 13.44
CA ARG A 78 4.99 5.57 14.51
C ARG A 78 4.02 4.91 15.47
N LEU A 79 3.08 4.13 14.94
CA LEU A 79 2.10 3.39 15.72
C LEU A 79 2.73 2.38 16.68
N ALA A 80 3.95 1.92 16.42
CA ALA A 80 4.71 1.05 17.32
C ALA A 80 4.85 1.56 18.77
N ARG A 81 4.64 2.86 18.99
CA ARG A 81 4.75 3.51 20.30
C ARG A 81 3.40 3.74 21.00
N VAL A 82 2.28 3.52 20.30
CA VAL A 82 0.93 3.73 20.84
C VAL A 82 0.55 2.55 21.73
N PRO A 83 0.33 2.75 23.04
CA PRO A 83 0.03 1.64 23.93
C PRO A 83 -1.36 1.05 23.67
N GLY A 84 -1.50 -0.26 23.88
CA GLY A 84 -2.80 -0.96 23.83
C GLY A 84 -3.46 -0.96 22.45
N LEU A 85 -2.75 -0.54 21.40
CA LEU A 85 -3.29 -0.47 20.04
C LEU A 85 -3.42 -1.87 19.45
N THR A 86 -4.57 -2.16 18.83
CA THR A 86 -4.73 -3.33 17.96
C THR A 86 -4.71 -2.88 16.50
N VAL A 87 -3.77 -3.40 15.71
CA VAL A 87 -3.63 -3.12 14.28
C VAL A 87 -4.02 -4.35 13.47
N VAL A 88 -5.13 -4.26 12.74
CA VAL A 88 -5.52 -5.23 11.72
C VAL A 88 -4.87 -4.82 10.40
N THR A 89 -4.15 -5.74 9.74
CA THR A 89 -3.46 -5.42 8.48
C THR A 89 -3.45 -6.58 7.51
N ASN A 90 -3.61 -6.27 6.22
CA ASN A 90 -3.30 -7.18 5.13
C ASN A 90 -1.85 -7.02 4.63
N SER A 91 -1.00 -6.22 5.28
CA SER A 91 0.33 -5.90 4.78
C SER A 91 1.44 -6.56 5.58
N LEU A 92 2.29 -7.33 4.89
CA LEU A 92 3.49 -7.89 5.51
C LEU A 92 4.46 -6.78 5.96
N LEU A 93 4.49 -5.65 5.26
CA LEU A 93 5.37 -4.52 5.59
C LEU A 93 4.94 -3.78 6.86
N VAL A 94 3.63 -3.60 7.05
CA VAL A 94 3.05 -3.04 8.26
C VAL A 94 3.29 -3.99 9.43
N ALA A 95 3.00 -5.28 9.24
CA ALA A 95 3.24 -6.29 10.26
C ALA A 95 4.73 -6.34 10.65
N GLN A 96 5.65 -6.28 9.68
CA GLN A 96 7.08 -6.24 9.93
C GLN A 96 7.50 -4.98 10.71
N ALA A 97 6.94 -3.81 10.37
CA ALA A 97 7.22 -2.56 11.09
C ALA A 97 6.77 -2.59 12.56
N LEU A 98 5.76 -3.39 12.87
CA LEU A 98 5.18 -3.56 14.20
C LEU A 98 5.65 -4.84 14.93
N ALA A 99 6.44 -5.70 14.29
CA ALA A 99 6.80 -7.02 14.81
C ALA A 99 7.52 -6.99 16.17
N HIS A 100 8.17 -5.87 16.51
CA HIS A 100 8.87 -5.67 17.78
C HIS A 100 8.15 -4.66 18.69
N ALA A 101 6.93 -4.24 18.34
CA ALA A 101 6.14 -3.31 19.12
C ALA A 101 5.40 -4.07 20.23
N ASN A 102 6.06 -4.27 21.37
CA ASN A 102 5.53 -5.06 22.51
C ASN A 102 4.23 -4.53 23.13
N ARG A 103 3.77 -3.34 22.72
CA ARG A 103 2.54 -2.69 23.21
C ARG A 103 1.43 -2.61 22.16
N VAL A 104 1.66 -3.20 20.99
CA VAL A 104 0.73 -3.22 19.86
C VAL A 104 0.40 -4.67 19.53
N GLU A 105 -0.89 -5.00 19.53
CA GLU A 105 -1.35 -6.28 19.01
C GLU A 105 -1.49 -6.16 17.49
N VAL A 106 -0.96 -7.14 16.74
CA VAL A 106 -1.02 -7.14 15.28
C VAL A 106 -1.81 -8.35 14.81
N VAL A 107 -2.93 -8.10 14.13
CA VAL A 107 -3.79 -9.12 13.52
C VAL A 107 -3.61 -9.08 12.01
N MET A 108 -3.21 -10.20 11.40
CA MET A 108 -3.03 -10.29 9.95
C MET A 108 -4.19 -11.02 9.28
N THR A 109 -4.69 -10.49 8.16
CA THR A 109 -5.89 -11.02 7.47
C THR A 109 -5.71 -12.41 6.85
N GLY A 110 -4.49 -12.94 6.76
CA GLY A 110 -4.20 -14.17 6.02
C GLY A 110 -4.46 -14.02 4.52
N GLY A 111 -4.47 -15.13 3.76
CA GLY A 111 -4.68 -15.13 2.30
C GLY A 111 -3.40 -15.34 1.49
N THR A 112 -3.43 -14.94 0.21
CA THR A 112 -2.32 -15.11 -0.74
C THR A 112 -1.44 -13.87 -0.78
N LEU A 113 -0.12 -14.04 -0.63
CA LEU A 113 0.83 -12.95 -0.71
C LEU A 113 1.03 -12.46 -2.16
N ARG A 114 0.76 -11.19 -2.40
CA ARG A 114 1.06 -10.49 -3.65
C ARG A 114 2.43 -9.83 -3.56
N GLY A 115 3.42 -10.41 -4.22
CA GLY A 115 4.82 -9.96 -4.13
C GLY A 115 5.12 -8.55 -4.63
N SER A 116 4.23 -7.93 -5.43
CA SER A 116 4.47 -6.59 -5.98
C SER A 116 4.42 -5.49 -4.90
N ASN A 117 3.53 -5.62 -3.91
CA ASN A 117 3.33 -4.65 -2.84
C ASN A 117 3.30 -5.28 -1.43
N TYR A 118 3.59 -6.59 -1.33
CA TYR A 118 3.58 -7.38 -0.11
C TYR A 118 2.24 -7.32 0.66
N ALA A 119 1.13 -7.22 -0.08
CA ALA A 119 -0.22 -7.32 0.45
C ALA A 119 -0.71 -8.77 0.43
N LEU A 120 -1.48 -9.17 1.42
CA LEU A 120 -2.25 -10.39 1.46
C LEU A 120 -3.62 -10.14 0.82
N VAL A 121 -3.98 -11.00 -0.12
CA VAL A 121 -5.19 -10.85 -0.93
C VAL A 121 -5.98 -12.16 -1.06
N GLY A 122 -7.18 -12.06 -1.63
CA GLY A 122 -8.04 -13.21 -1.92
C GLY A 122 -9.05 -13.50 -0.81
N SER A 123 -9.88 -14.52 -1.02
CA SER A 123 -11.05 -14.81 -0.17
C SER A 123 -10.70 -15.04 1.30
N GLY A 124 -9.55 -15.64 1.61
CA GLY A 124 -9.11 -15.81 2.99
C GLY A 124 -8.88 -14.47 3.71
N ALA A 125 -8.30 -13.49 3.00
CA ALA A 125 -8.12 -12.14 3.52
C ALA A 125 -9.47 -11.45 3.74
N GLU A 126 -10.36 -11.53 2.75
CA GLU A 126 -11.69 -10.93 2.81
C GLU A 126 -12.54 -11.51 3.95
N GLN A 127 -12.55 -12.84 4.11
CA GLN A 127 -13.32 -13.52 5.16
C GLN A 127 -12.85 -13.15 6.56
N SER A 128 -11.54 -12.97 6.76
CA SER A 128 -11.00 -12.54 8.06
C SER A 128 -11.52 -11.17 8.52
N LEU A 129 -11.96 -10.32 7.57
CA LEU A 129 -12.41 -8.96 7.82
C LEU A 129 -13.91 -8.88 8.12
N GLN A 130 -14.73 -9.86 7.69
CA GLN A 130 -16.20 -9.79 7.74
C GLN A 130 -16.79 -9.67 9.15
N GLY A 131 -16.06 -10.10 10.19
CA GLY A 131 -16.50 -10.02 11.59
C GLY A 131 -15.88 -8.87 12.38
N LEU A 132 -15.01 -8.08 11.76
CA LEU A 132 -14.24 -7.04 12.46
C LEU A 132 -14.97 -5.70 12.40
N ARG A 133 -14.84 -4.95 13.49
CA ARG A 133 -15.22 -3.54 13.55
C ARG A 133 -14.09 -2.76 14.19
N VAL A 134 -13.56 -1.79 13.46
CA VAL A 134 -12.48 -0.91 13.89
C VAL A 134 -12.92 0.55 13.84
N SER A 135 -12.26 1.40 14.62
CA SER A 135 -12.55 2.84 14.61
C SER A 135 -12.21 3.44 13.25
N ARG A 136 -11.03 3.09 12.70
CA ARG A 136 -10.47 3.73 11.51
C ARG A 136 -9.77 2.74 10.59
N ALA A 137 -9.79 3.02 9.29
CA ALA A 137 -8.94 2.38 8.29
C ALA A 137 -8.01 3.42 7.65
N PHE A 138 -6.71 3.16 7.67
CA PHE A 138 -5.70 3.93 6.94
C PHE A 138 -5.30 3.18 5.68
N LEU A 139 -5.68 3.70 4.52
CA LEU A 139 -5.47 3.05 3.23
C LEU A 139 -4.59 3.91 2.33
N SER A 140 -3.90 3.28 1.39
CA SER A 140 -3.17 3.98 0.34
C SER A 140 -3.51 3.39 -1.01
N GLY A 141 -3.44 4.19 -2.07
CA GLY A 141 -3.76 3.74 -3.42
C GLY A 141 -3.01 4.51 -4.49
N SER A 142 -3.33 4.20 -5.74
CA SER A 142 -2.68 4.77 -6.93
C SER A 142 -3.40 6.01 -7.47
N GLY A 143 -4.57 6.35 -6.94
CA GLY A 143 -5.31 7.54 -7.31
C GLY A 143 -6.50 7.78 -6.39
N LEU A 144 -6.93 9.03 -6.29
CA LEU A 144 -8.08 9.46 -5.50
C LEU A 144 -8.84 10.53 -6.28
N THR A 145 -10.15 10.34 -6.40
CA THR A 145 -11.06 11.34 -6.98
C THR A 145 -12.30 11.47 -6.11
N ALA A 146 -12.93 12.63 -6.09
CA ALA A 146 -14.18 12.83 -5.33
C ALA A 146 -15.30 11.89 -5.80
N GLU A 147 -15.36 11.57 -7.09
CA GLU A 147 -16.43 10.77 -7.69
C GLU A 147 -16.24 9.26 -7.51
N ARG A 148 -14.99 8.77 -7.60
CA ARG A 148 -14.69 7.32 -7.60
C ARG A 148 -13.96 6.84 -6.36
N GLY A 149 -13.59 7.76 -5.46
CA GLY A 149 -12.82 7.44 -4.28
C GLY A 149 -11.41 6.91 -4.60
N LEU A 150 -10.88 6.12 -3.67
CA LEU A 150 -9.55 5.52 -3.76
C LEU A 150 -9.52 4.43 -4.83
N SER A 151 -8.49 4.47 -5.67
CA SER A 151 -8.29 3.53 -6.77
C SER A 151 -6.97 2.78 -6.63
N THR A 152 -6.96 1.51 -7.04
CA THR A 152 -5.77 0.66 -7.11
C THR A 152 -5.72 -0.08 -8.45
N SER A 153 -4.52 -0.46 -8.88
CA SER A 153 -4.28 -1.07 -10.20
C SER A 153 -4.55 -2.58 -10.26
N ASN A 154 -5.00 -3.19 -9.15
CA ASN A 154 -5.23 -4.63 -9.09
C ASN A 154 -6.57 -4.97 -8.45
N MET A 155 -7.32 -5.85 -9.12
CA MET A 155 -8.66 -6.28 -8.68
C MET A 155 -8.66 -7.00 -7.34
N LEU A 156 -7.65 -7.83 -7.04
CA LEU A 156 -7.58 -8.55 -5.76
C LEU A 156 -7.26 -7.58 -4.61
N SER A 157 -6.35 -6.63 -4.84
CA SER A 157 -6.12 -5.54 -3.88
C SER A 157 -7.38 -4.70 -3.68
N ALA A 158 -8.06 -4.31 -4.76
CA ALA A 158 -9.29 -3.53 -4.68
C ALA A 158 -10.42 -4.25 -3.92
N SER A 159 -10.48 -5.57 -4.02
CA SER A 159 -11.45 -6.40 -3.29
C SER A 159 -11.17 -6.39 -1.79
N VAL A 160 -9.91 -6.59 -1.39
CA VAL A 160 -9.52 -6.52 0.03
C VAL A 160 -9.62 -5.10 0.57
N ASP A 161 -9.21 -4.08 -0.19
CA ASP A 161 -9.34 -2.68 0.22
C ASP A 161 -10.81 -2.31 0.50
N ARG A 162 -11.77 -2.84 -0.28
CA ARG A 162 -13.20 -2.69 0.01
C ARG A 162 -13.60 -3.37 1.32
N ALA A 163 -13.16 -4.61 1.56
CA ALA A 163 -13.43 -5.30 2.82
C ALA A 163 -12.80 -4.57 4.03
N LEU A 164 -11.62 -3.95 3.86
CA LEU A 164 -10.98 -3.11 4.87
C LEU A 164 -11.78 -1.84 5.17
N VAL A 165 -12.33 -1.19 4.13
CA VAL A 165 -13.24 -0.04 4.27
C VAL A 165 -14.51 -0.44 5.01
N GLU A 166 -15.12 -1.57 4.66
CA GLU A 166 -16.37 -2.04 5.27
C GLU A 166 -16.23 -2.37 6.76
N ALA A 167 -15.03 -2.75 7.21
CA ALA A 167 -14.74 -3.04 8.62
C ALA A 167 -14.56 -1.77 9.49
N ALA A 168 -14.43 -0.58 8.89
CA ALA A 168 -14.07 0.64 9.61
C ALA A 168 -15.20 1.67 9.65
N ALA A 169 -15.30 2.41 10.77
CA ALA A 169 -16.25 3.51 10.91
C ALA A 169 -15.80 4.78 10.16
N GLU A 170 -14.50 5.04 10.09
CA GLU A 170 -13.90 6.16 9.37
C GLU A 170 -12.75 5.67 8.48
N VAL A 171 -12.63 6.24 7.27
CA VAL A 171 -11.56 5.88 6.32
C VAL A 171 -10.69 7.10 6.06
N VAL A 172 -9.39 6.93 6.25
CA VAL A 172 -8.34 7.93 6.01
C VAL A 172 -7.48 7.47 4.84
N VAL A 173 -7.30 8.33 3.85
CA VAL A 173 -6.61 8.05 2.58
C VAL A 173 -5.54 9.09 2.29
#